data_AF-A0A2W1G8S0-F1
#
_entry.id   AF-A0A2W1G8S0-F1
#
_cell.length_a   1.000
_cell.length_b   1.000
_cell.length_c   1.000
_cell.angle_alpha   90.00
_cell.angle_beta   90.00
_cell.angle_gamma   90.00
#
_symmetry.space_group_name_H-M   'P 1'
#
loop_
_entity.id
_entity.type
_entity.pdbx_description
1 polymer ?
#
loop_
_entity_poly.entity_id
_entity_poly.type
_entity_poly.pdbx_seq_one_letter_code
_entity_poly.pdbx_strand_id
1 'polypeptide(L)'
;MWRSGRITTILATAIRLPFSSTSRYAEVIKATALIYDFATLPQGDGTNVGSDGITLFGGQKQCVSLARALYLQADLFILDDVFSGLDAETAEHVFNQVFGPNGLLRRRRTTVVLCTHSMLHLPAADHIIALGDGTVVAQVSFDQLKAHEGFQLHALSQRSTFTTSMEPQPEPQSQLAEVPKTHSISLVPAVGSARQYGDRTVYKQYIKSMGVFLAVCSSFLAALWGFFTNFSTVWLTFWTKTLKTKGQAHLDSFYIGIYGLLQACALVSLLFLCIAIFIISVKKAGANIHCDVLHTIIRAPLAFFTKTDTGVITNLFSQDLNLIDTELPEASIIALLTLAQTVGQLAVIPTSSAYLAISYPFLVVLLYAVQRFYLRTSRQIRQLDLEAKSPLYTHFLDTVRGIATLRAFGFMHDEIENNSRLIVSSQRPSYLLPMIEEWLNCVLNVVVIVMAVLLTTLAVRLHSKSGFAGASLYSLLTLGENLSAIVIYWTKLEY
;
A
#
# COMPACT_ATOMS: atom_id res chain seq x y z
N MET A 1 15.20 -12.71 -11.20
CA MET A 1 14.67 -11.42 -10.70
C MET A 1 13.53 -10.98 -11.60
N TRP A 2 12.30 -11.10 -11.10
CA TRP A 2 11.07 -10.84 -11.85
C TRP A 2 10.41 -9.59 -11.32
N ARG A 3 10.27 -8.57 -12.18
CA ARG A 3 9.37 -7.46 -11.91
C ARG A 3 7.95 -7.86 -12.28
N SER A 4 6.98 -7.36 -11.53
CA SER A 4 5.58 -7.39 -11.98
C SER A 4 5.46 -6.58 -13.28
N GLY A 5 4.87 -7.17 -14.31
CA GLY A 5 4.79 -6.58 -15.64
C GLY A 5 4.49 -7.61 -16.73
N ARG A 6 4.14 -7.12 -17.92
CA ARG A 6 3.94 -7.98 -19.11
C ARG A 6 5.27 -8.63 -19.50
N ILE A 7 5.28 -9.84 -20.06
CA ILE A 7 6.52 -10.49 -20.51
C ILE A 7 7.26 -9.64 -21.56
N THR A 8 6.53 -9.00 -22.48
CA THR A 8 7.10 -8.00 -23.40
C THR A 8 7.80 -6.88 -22.63
N THR A 9 7.15 -6.37 -21.59
CA THR A 9 7.73 -5.37 -20.68
C THR A 9 8.88 -5.97 -19.87
N ILE A 10 8.92 -7.21 -19.43
CA ILE A 10 10.05 -7.78 -18.67
C ILE A 10 11.29 -7.92 -19.57
N LEU A 11 11.09 -8.32 -20.82
CA LEU A 11 12.14 -8.40 -21.83
C LEU A 11 12.59 -7.01 -22.31
N ALA A 12 11.67 -6.05 -22.39
CA ALA A 12 11.95 -4.67 -22.82
C ALA A 12 12.30 -3.69 -21.67
N THR A 13 11.96 -3.94 -20.40
CA THR A 13 12.32 -3.06 -19.27
C THR A 13 13.78 -3.22 -18.91
N ALA A 14 14.42 -4.31 -19.36
CA ALA A 14 15.87 -4.37 -19.38
C ALA A 14 16.48 -3.31 -20.31
N ILE A 15 15.76 -2.78 -21.30
CA ILE A 15 16.33 -1.77 -22.19
C ILE A 15 15.21 -0.88 -22.73
N ARG A 16 15.16 0.40 -22.34
CA ARG A 16 14.38 1.46 -23.03
C ARG A 16 14.83 1.67 -24.50
N LEU A 17 15.20 0.62 -25.22
CA LEU A 17 15.30 0.64 -26.66
C LEU A 17 13.87 0.76 -27.22
N PRO A 18 13.64 1.64 -28.21
CA PRO A 18 12.41 1.59 -28.98
C PRO A 18 12.22 0.18 -29.57
N PHE A 19 11.01 -0.12 -30.03
CA PHE A 19 10.63 -1.33 -30.78
C PHE A 19 11.48 -1.61 -32.07
N SER A 20 12.65 -1.00 -32.22
CA SER A 20 13.49 -0.93 -33.41
C SER A 20 14.25 -2.22 -33.78
N SER A 21 14.04 -3.34 -33.08
CA SER A 21 14.49 -4.63 -33.60
C SER A 21 13.54 -5.76 -33.29
N THR A 22 12.35 -5.74 -33.90
CA THR A 22 11.42 -6.89 -33.97
C THR A 22 12.16 -8.17 -34.38
N SER A 23 13.18 -8.07 -35.24
CA SER A 23 14.03 -9.19 -35.65
C SER A 23 14.84 -9.80 -34.50
N ARG A 24 15.44 -8.99 -33.63
CA ARG A 24 16.24 -9.45 -32.48
C ARG A 24 15.36 -10.10 -31.42
N TYR A 25 14.22 -9.49 -31.14
CA TYR A 25 13.24 -10.05 -30.23
C TYR A 25 12.80 -11.43 -30.73
N ALA A 26 12.37 -11.54 -31.99
CA ALA A 26 11.97 -12.81 -32.59
C ALA A 26 13.10 -13.86 -32.58
N GLU A 27 14.34 -13.45 -32.86
CA GLU A 27 15.49 -14.36 -32.83
C GLU A 27 15.75 -14.92 -31.42
N VAL A 28 15.70 -14.08 -30.38
CA VAL A 28 15.91 -14.51 -28.99
C VAL A 28 14.77 -15.40 -28.52
N ILE A 29 13.51 -15.02 -28.78
CA ILE A 29 12.33 -15.80 -28.39
C ILE A 29 12.35 -17.18 -29.05
N LYS A 30 12.78 -17.25 -30.33
CA LYS A 30 12.97 -18.52 -31.03
C LYS A 30 14.10 -19.34 -30.41
N ALA A 31 15.24 -18.72 -30.10
CA ALA A 31 16.40 -19.40 -29.54
C ALA A 31 16.14 -19.99 -28.15
N THR A 32 15.27 -19.37 -27.35
CA THR A 32 14.91 -19.84 -26.00
C THR A 32 13.62 -20.65 -25.94
N ALA A 33 13.08 -21.09 -27.09
CA ALA A 33 11.83 -21.86 -27.20
C ALA A 33 10.57 -21.22 -26.57
N LEU A 34 10.61 -19.93 -26.23
CA LEU A 34 9.51 -19.22 -25.55
C LEU A 34 8.24 -19.08 -26.41
N ILE A 35 8.34 -19.34 -27.72
CA ILE A 35 7.19 -19.31 -28.65
C ILE A 35 6.08 -20.26 -28.18
N TYR A 36 6.46 -21.47 -27.76
CA TYR A 36 5.49 -22.49 -27.32
C TYR A 36 4.85 -22.09 -25.99
N ASP A 37 5.63 -21.53 -25.07
CA ASP A 37 5.12 -21.03 -23.79
C ASP A 37 4.12 -19.90 -24.01
N PHE A 38 4.43 -18.93 -24.89
CA PHE A 38 3.51 -17.82 -25.17
C PHE A 38 2.19 -18.28 -25.78
N ALA A 39 2.18 -19.35 -26.59
CA ALA A 39 0.94 -19.89 -27.14
C ALA A 39 -0.02 -20.42 -26.06
N THR A 40 0.50 -20.85 -24.91
CA THR A 40 -0.32 -21.32 -23.77
C THR A 40 -0.81 -20.20 -22.87
N LEU A 41 -0.21 -19.01 -22.95
CA LEU A 41 -0.55 -17.88 -22.08
C LEU A 41 -1.77 -17.11 -22.59
N PRO A 42 -2.66 -16.62 -21.69
CA PRO A 42 -3.93 -15.99 -22.08
C PRO A 42 -3.79 -14.76 -22.99
N GLN A 43 -2.71 -14.00 -22.84
CA GLN A 43 -2.40 -12.81 -23.63
C GLN A 43 -1.04 -12.92 -24.32
N GLY A 44 -0.52 -14.15 -24.49
CA GLY A 44 0.81 -14.38 -25.03
C GLY A 44 1.89 -13.65 -24.23
N ASP A 45 2.78 -12.97 -24.95
CA ASP A 45 3.84 -12.10 -24.40
C ASP A 45 3.28 -10.85 -23.68
N GLY A 46 2.03 -10.49 -23.91
CA GLY A 46 1.30 -9.43 -23.19
C GLY A 46 0.85 -9.82 -21.78
N THR A 47 0.98 -11.10 -21.40
CA THR A 47 0.51 -11.61 -20.10
C THR A 47 1.32 -11.00 -18.95
N ASN A 48 0.64 -10.47 -17.93
CA ASN A 48 1.30 -10.00 -16.71
C ASN A 48 1.71 -11.19 -15.83
N VAL A 49 3.01 -11.31 -15.57
CA VAL A 49 3.57 -12.50 -14.89
C VAL A 49 3.42 -12.44 -13.37
N GLY A 50 3.11 -11.25 -12.84
CA GLY A 50 3.09 -10.96 -11.41
C GLY A 50 4.51 -10.85 -10.82
N SER A 51 4.59 -10.36 -9.58
CA SER A 51 5.87 -10.31 -8.85
C SER A 51 6.43 -11.72 -8.64
N ASP A 52 7.75 -11.88 -8.79
CA ASP A 52 8.44 -13.18 -8.72
C ASP A 52 8.03 -14.22 -9.79
N GLY A 53 7.27 -13.78 -10.80
CA GLY A 53 6.83 -14.63 -11.91
C GLY A 53 5.90 -15.76 -11.47
N ILE A 54 5.04 -15.55 -10.46
CA ILE A 54 4.21 -16.59 -9.84
C ILE A 54 3.35 -17.41 -10.83
N THR A 55 3.05 -16.83 -11.99
CA THR A 55 2.26 -17.45 -13.05
C THR A 55 3.04 -18.41 -13.96
N LEU A 56 4.38 -18.45 -13.86
CA LEU A 56 5.24 -19.30 -14.70
C LEU A 56 5.79 -20.50 -13.96
N PHE A 57 5.95 -21.60 -14.70
CA PHE A 57 6.66 -22.78 -14.22
C PHE A 57 8.18 -22.55 -14.15
N GLY A 58 8.90 -23.38 -13.37
CA GLY A 58 10.34 -23.23 -13.14
C GLY A 58 11.17 -23.13 -14.43
N GLY A 59 10.96 -24.04 -15.38
CA GLY A 59 11.63 -24.02 -16.69
C GLY A 59 11.33 -22.76 -17.50
N GLN A 60 10.05 -22.33 -17.54
CA GLN A 60 9.65 -21.08 -18.21
C GLN A 60 10.36 -19.87 -17.59
N LYS A 61 10.53 -19.86 -16.26
CA LYS A 61 11.27 -18.79 -15.59
C LYS A 61 12.73 -18.72 -16.06
N GLN A 62 13.37 -19.87 -16.20
CA GLN A 62 14.75 -19.90 -16.70
C GLN A 62 14.85 -19.42 -18.14
N CYS A 63 13.97 -19.89 -19.03
CA CYS A 63 13.93 -19.45 -20.42
C CYS A 63 13.77 -17.93 -20.55
N VAL A 64 12.88 -17.30 -19.77
CA VAL A 64 12.73 -15.83 -19.78
C VAL A 64 13.96 -15.13 -19.20
N SER A 65 14.57 -15.66 -18.14
CA SER A 65 15.80 -15.08 -17.57
C SER A 65 16.96 -15.14 -18.57
N LEU A 66 17.11 -16.26 -19.26
CA LEU A 66 18.09 -16.44 -20.33
C LEU A 66 17.79 -15.53 -21.53
N ALA A 67 16.53 -15.46 -21.97
CA ALA A 67 16.11 -14.57 -23.06
C ALA A 67 16.43 -13.11 -22.74
N ARG A 68 16.18 -12.67 -21.49
CA ARG A 68 16.52 -11.31 -21.05
C ARG A 68 18.02 -11.03 -21.13
N ALA A 69 18.86 -12.00 -20.74
CA ALA A 69 20.30 -11.87 -20.91
C ALA A 69 20.66 -11.80 -22.41
N LEU A 70 20.18 -12.73 -23.24
CA LEU A 70 20.50 -12.82 -24.66
C LEU A 70 19.98 -11.63 -25.49
N TYR A 71 18.96 -10.94 -25.01
CA TYR A 71 18.45 -9.73 -25.65
C TYR A 71 19.46 -8.57 -25.57
N LEU A 72 20.25 -8.53 -24.48
CA LEU A 72 21.34 -7.58 -24.33
C LEU A 72 22.52 -7.95 -25.24
N GLN A 73 23.12 -6.93 -25.85
CA GLN A 73 24.39 -7.10 -26.53
C GLN A 73 25.50 -6.82 -25.52
N ALA A 74 26.11 -7.88 -25.03
CA ALA A 74 27.27 -7.84 -24.15
C ALA A 74 28.40 -8.66 -24.76
N ASP A 75 29.64 -8.30 -24.43
CA ASP A 75 30.84 -9.02 -24.89
C ASP A 75 31.17 -10.24 -24.01
N LEU A 76 30.61 -10.27 -22.79
CA LEU A 76 30.77 -11.33 -21.80
C LEU A 76 29.41 -11.73 -21.22
N PHE A 77 29.13 -13.03 -21.23
CA PHE A 77 27.99 -13.64 -20.55
C PHE A 77 28.50 -14.57 -19.45
N ILE A 78 27.97 -14.38 -18.23
CA ILE A 78 28.17 -15.30 -17.11
C ILE A 78 26.82 -15.94 -16.83
N LEU A 79 26.74 -17.25 -17.03
CA LEU A 79 25.52 -18.03 -16.98
C LEU A 79 25.67 -19.11 -15.91
N ASP A 80 24.79 -19.07 -14.92
CA ASP A 80 24.81 -20.00 -13.79
C ASP A 80 23.62 -20.96 -13.89
N ASP A 81 23.93 -22.21 -14.23
CA ASP A 81 23.04 -23.36 -14.33
C ASP A 81 21.71 -23.10 -15.05
N VAL A 82 21.78 -22.45 -16.21
CA VAL A 82 20.60 -21.92 -16.96
C VAL A 82 19.67 -22.98 -17.55
N PHE A 83 20.03 -24.27 -17.44
CA PHE A 83 19.23 -25.39 -17.94
C PHE A 83 18.51 -26.17 -16.83
N SER A 84 18.72 -25.80 -15.56
CA SER A 84 18.23 -26.56 -14.41
C SER A 84 16.72 -26.45 -14.19
N GLY A 85 15.95 -27.42 -14.67
CA GLY A 85 14.48 -27.40 -14.57
C GLY A 85 13.78 -27.20 -15.92
N LEU A 86 14.55 -27.23 -17.01
CA LEU A 86 14.04 -27.56 -18.34
C LEU A 86 13.99 -29.07 -18.52
N ASP A 87 13.03 -29.54 -19.32
CA ASP A 87 13.04 -30.92 -19.81
C ASP A 87 14.21 -31.12 -20.79
N ALA A 88 14.61 -32.39 -20.99
CA ALA A 88 15.81 -32.71 -21.76
C ALA A 88 15.74 -32.26 -23.23
N GLU A 89 14.56 -32.31 -23.85
CA GLU A 89 14.36 -31.93 -25.24
C GLU A 89 14.45 -30.40 -25.41
N THR A 90 13.75 -29.65 -24.56
CA THR A 90 13.83 -28.19 -24.54
C THR A 90 15.25 -27.72 -24.21
N ALA A 91 15.92 -28.33 -23.24
CA ALA A 91 17.29 -27.98 -22.88
C ALA A 91 18.25 -28.18 -24.06
N GLU A 92 18.14 -29.30 -24.79
CA GLU A 92 18.96 -29.59 -25.97
C GLU A 92 18.66 -28.61 -27.12
N HIS A 93 17.38 -28.29 -27.34
CA HIS A 93 16.98 -27.29 -28.34
C HIS A 93 17.58 -25.91 -28.03
N VAL A 94 17.40 -25.42 -26.81
CA VAL A 94 17.92 -24.12 -26.37
C VAL A 94 19.46 -24.13 -26.42
N PHE A 95 20.11 -25.22 -26.00
CA PHE A 95 21.55 -25.35 -26.07
C PHE A 95 22.07 -25.18 -27.51
N ASN A 96 21.49 -25.91 -28.46
CA ASN A 96 21.89 -25.87 -29.86
C ASN A 96 21.66 -24.50 -30.51
N GLN A 97 20.54 -23.84 -30.19
CA GLN A 97 20.22 -22.51 -30.73
C GLN A 97 21.04 -21.38 -30.12
N VAL A 98 21.49 -21.52 -28.86
CA VAL A 98 22.22 -20.46 -28.14
C VAL A 98 23.73 -20.65 -28.20
N PHE A 99 24.22 -21.85 -27.86
CA PHE A 99 25.66 -22.17 -27.69
C PHE A 99 26.23 -23.06 -28.79
N GLY A 100 25.37 -23.72 -29.58
CA GLY A 100 25.81 -24.60 -30.67
C GLY A 100 26.70 -23.89 -31.72
N PRO A 101 27.28 -24.64 -32.67
CA PRO A 101 28.22 -24.08 -33.66
C PRO A 101 27.61 -22.94 -34.50
N ASN A 102 26.31 -23.04 -34.81
CA ASN A 102 25.53 -22.00 -35.49
C ASN A 102 24.67 -21.16 -34.51
N GLY A 103 24.91 -21.31 -33.21
CA GLY A 103 24.15 -20.69 -32.14
C GLY A 103 24.31 -19.17 -32.08
N LEU A 104 23.37 -18.54 -31.39
CA LEU A 104 23.28 -17.08 -31.28
C LEU A 104 24.57 -16.44 -30.75
N LEU A 105 25.17 -17.00 -29.69
CA LEU A 105 26.35 -16.42 -29.05
C LEU A 105 27.63 -16.64 -29.87
N ARG A 106 27.74 -17.77 -30.58
CA ARG A 106 28.83 -18.01 -31.55
C ARG A 106 28.77 -17.04 -32.72
N ARG A 107 27.58 -16.84 -33.30
CA ARG A 107 27.36 -15.85 -34.38
C ARG A 107 27.69 -14.42 -33.94
N ARG A 108 27.42 -14.08 -32.68
CA ARG A 108 27.75 -12.78 -32.08
C ARG A 108 29.20 -12.63 -31.63
N ARG A 109 30.02 -13.70 -31.68
CA ARG A 109 31.42 -13.72 -31.22
C ARG A 109 31.57 -13.26 -29.77
N THR A 110 30.65 -13.70 -28.92
CA THR A 110 30.58 -13.29 -27.52
C THR A 110 31.32 -14.28 -26.62
N THR A 111 32.01 -13.79 -25.59
CA THR A 111 32.64 -14.65 -24.58
C THR A 111 31.58 -15.19 -23.62
N VAL A 112 31.59 -16.48 -23.36
CA VAL A 112 30.59 -17.14 -22.50
C VAL A 112 31.29 -17.96 -21.43
N VAL A 113 30.92 -17.73 -20.18
CA VAL A 113 31.26 -18.57 -19.04
C VAL A 113 29.96 -19.23 -18.57
N LEU A 114 29.86 -20.55 -18.74
CA LEU A 114 28.73 -21.34 -18.28
C LEU A 114 29.15 -22.20 -17.09
N CYS A 115 28.60 -21.92 -15.93
CA CYS A 115 28.70 -22.77 -14.75
C CYS A 115 27.55 -23.78 -14.82
N THR A 116 27.85 -25.09 -14.86
CA THR A 116 26.83 -26.12 -14.82
C THR A 116 27.36 -27.39 -14.17
N HIS A 117 26.46 -28.14 -13.55
CA HIS A 117 26.73 -29.48 -13.04
C HIS A 117 26.44 -30.58 -14.09
N SER A 118 25.80 -30.23 -15.22
CA SER A 118 25.43 -31.18 -16.28
C SER A 118 26.62 -31.49 -17.18
N MET A 119 26.98 -32.77 -17.30
CA MET A 119 28.07 -33.23 -18.17
C MET A 119 27.68 -33.32 -19.65
N LEU A 120 26.39 -33.23 -19.99
CA LEU A 120 25.85 -33.42 -21.34
C LEU A 120 26.44 -32.46 -22.37
N HIS A 121 26.75 -31.24 -21.94
CA HIS A 121 27.12 -30.14 -22.85
C HIS A 121 28.62 -29.79 -22.82
N LEU A 122 29.41 -30.50 -22.01
CA LEU A 122 30.87 -30.33 -21.94
C LEU A 122 31.59 -30.46 -23.29
N PRO A 123 31.21 -31.35 -24.22
CA PRO A 123 31.92 -31.50 -25.49
C PRO A 123 31.92 -30.25 -26.38
N ALA A 124 30.98 -29.33 -26.18
CA ALA A 124 30.85 -28.11 -26.97
C ALA A 124 31.66 -26.91 -26.40
N ALA A 125 32.28 -27.07 -25.23
CA ALA A 125 33.06 -26.02 -24.59
C ALA A 125 34.48 -25.96 -25.18
N ASP A 126 34.97 -24.73 -25.42
CA ASP A 126 36.36 -24.50 -25.86
C ASP A 126 37.37 -24.79 -24.73
N HIS A 127 36.97 -24.50 -23.49
CA HIS A 127 37.81 -24.65 -22.30
C HIS A 127 36.96 -25.04 -21.10
N ILE A 128 37.44 -26.01 -20.31
CA ILE A 128 36.73 -26.55 -19.14
C ILE A 128 37.57 -26.30 -17.89
N ILE A 129 36.93 -25.71 -16.88
CA ILE A 129 37.52 -25.49 -15.55
C ILE A 129 36.73 -26.33 -14.55
N ALA A 130 37.38 -27.32 -13.94
CA ALA A 130 36.80 -28.15 -12.90
C ALA A 130 37.15 -27.59 -11.51
N LEU A 131 36.14 -27.43 -10.66
CA LEU A 131 36.28 -26.94 -9.28
C LEU A 131 36.00 -28.07 -8.29
N GLY A 132 36.79 -28.15 -7.23
CA GLY A 132 36.65 -29.11 -6.12
C GLY A 132 37.20 -28.52 -4.83
N ASP A 133 36.47 -28.69 -3.72
CA ASP A 133 36.82 -28.16 -2.40
C ASP A 133 37.18 -26.66 -2.38
N GLY A 134 36.49 -25.85 -3.20
CA GLY A 134 36.75 -24.41 -3.33
C GLY A 134 38.04 -24.05 -4.08
N THR A 135 38.71 -25.02 -4.69
CA THR A 135 39.94 -24.84 -5.48
C THR A 135 39.77 -25.33 -6.93
N VAL A 136 40.64 -24.87 -7.82
CA VAL A 136 40.66 -25.34 -9.22
C VAL A 136 41.39 -26.67 -9.28
N VAL A 137 40.68 -27.72 -9.67
CA VAL A 137 41.20 -29.09 -9.78
C VAL A 137 41.82 -29.33 -11.16
N ALA A 138 41.21 -28.80 -12.22
CA ALA A 138 41.71 -28.94 -13.59
C ALA A 138 41.29 -27.77 -14.48
N GLN A 139 42.14 -27.44 -15.47
CA GLN A 139 41.86 -26.48 -16.54
C GLN A 139 42.33 -27.09 -17.86
N VAL A 140 41.41 -27.70 -18.60
CA VAL A 140 41.75 -28.56 -19.75
C VAL A 140 40.69 -28.44 -20.86
N SER A 141 41.05 -28.85 -22.07
CA SER A 141 40.07 -29.09 -23.15
C SER A 141 39.30 -30.38 -22.91
N PHE A 142 38.15 -30.57 -23.59
CA PHE A 142 37.34 -31.79 -23.43
C PHE A 142 38.11 -33.08 -23.73
N ASP A 143 38.95 -33.07 -24.78
CA ASP A 143 39.75 -34.22 -25.17
C ASP A 143 40.81 -34.59 -24.11
N GLN A 144 41.39 -33.57 -23.46
CA GLN A 144 42.34 -33.75 -22.37
C GLN A 144 41.65 -34.17 -21.06
N LEU A 145 40.42 -33.70 -20.81
CA LEU A 145 39.61 -34.11 -19.66
C LEU A 145 39.27 -35.61 -19.72
N LYS A 146 38.95 -36.12 -20.91
CA LYS A 146 38.66 -37.54 -21.15
C LYS A 146 39.86 -38.46 -20.86
N ALA A 147 41.08 -37.92 -20.96
CA ALA A 147 42.32 -38.64 -20.69
C ALA A 147 42.76 -38.58 -19.21
N HIS A 148 42.09 -37.79 -18.37
CA HIS A 148 42.48 -37.61 -16.97
C HIS A 148 41.82 -38.67 -16.08
N GLU A 149 42.61 -39.53 -15.42
CA GLU A 149 42.16 -40.69 -14.64
C GLU A 149 41.32 -40.35 -13.39
N GLY A 150 41.12 -39.07 -13.06
CA GLY A 150 40.31 -38.61 -11.93
C GLY A 150 38.85 -38.24 -12.25
N PHE A 151 38.48 -38.09 -13.53
CA PHE A 151 37.12 -37.68 -13.93
C PHE A 151 36.37 -38.88 -14.52
N GLN A 152 35.64 -39.63 -13.68
CA GLN A 152 34.87 -40.80 -14.12
C GLN A 152 33.68 -40.40 -15.01
N LEU A 153 33.95 -40.27 -16.33
CA LEU A 153 32.99 -39.98 -17.39
C LEU A 153 32.09 -41.17 -17.78
N HIS A 154 31.76 -42.06 -16.83
CA HIS A 154 30.93 -43.25 -17.08
C HIS A 154 29.49 -42.93 -17.56
N ALA A 155 29.01 -41.70 -17.34
CA ALA A 155 27.66 -41.28 -17.72
C ALA A 155 27.46 -40.89 -19.20
N LEU A 156 28.51 -40.50 -19.93
CA LEU A 156 28.37 -40.08 -21.34
C LEU A 156 28.33 -41.26 -22.33
N SER A 157 28.80 -42.45 -21.93
CA SER A 157 28.92 -43.62 -22.80
C SER A 157 27.59 -44.33 -23.12
N GLN A 158 26.49 -44.02 -22.43
CA GLN A 158 25.21 -44.72 -22.58
C GLN A 158 24.24 -44.11 -23.62
N ARG A 159 24.53 -42.92 -24.18
CA ARG A 159 23.62 -42.26 -25.15
C ARG A 159 23.99 -42.49 -26.62
N SER A 160 25.24 -42.89 -26.90
CA SER A 160 25.73 -43.15 -28.26
C SER A 160 25.19 -44.45 -28.89
N THR A 161 24.47 -45.28 -28.14
CA THR A 161 23.90 -46.56 -28.60
C THR A 161 22.45 -46.46 -29.11
N PHE A 162 21.81 -45.29 -29.05
CA PHE A 162 20.41 -45.11 -29.50
C PHE A 162 20.25 -44.46 -30.88
N THR A 163 21.33 -44.12 -31.60
CA THR A 163 21.25 -43.42 -32.90
C THR A 163 21.35 -44.32 -34.14
N THR A 164 21.36 -45.65 -34.01
CA THR A 164 21.42 -46.56 -35.16
C THR A 164 20.23 -47.52 -35.21
N SER A 165 19.02 -46.99 -35.32
CA SER A 165 17.86 -47.64 -35.98
C SER A 165 16.59 -46.80 -35.80
N MET A 166 16.33 -45.89 -36.73
CA MET A 166 14.96 -45.39 -36.94
C MET A 166 14.68 -45.36 -38.44
N GLU A 167 13.90 -46.34 -38.89
CA GLU A 167 13.09 -46.23 -40.11
C GLU A 167 12.04 -45.10 -39.94
N PRO A 168 11.61 -44.45 -41.03
CA PRO A 168 10.61 -43.41 -40.95
C PRO A 168 9.21 -44.02 -40.74
N GLN A 169 8.64 -43.81 -39.55
CA GLN A 169 7.21 -43.98 -39.32
C GLN A 169 6.49 -42.63 -39.29
N PRO A 170 5.21 -42.58 -39.72
CA PRO A 170 4.53 -41.34 -40.06
C PRO A 170 4.04 -40.57 -38.82
N GLU A 171 3.93 -39.26 -39.00
CA GLU A 171 3.45 -38.27 -38.03
C GLU A 171 2.25 -38.76 -37.18
N PRO A 172 2.30 -38.64 -35.85
CA PRO A 172 1.10 -38.69 -35.04
C PRO A 172 0.40 -37.35 -35.13
N GLN A 173 -0.73 -37.32 -35.84
CA GLN A 173 -1.75 -36.29 -35.69
C GLN A 173 -2.21 -36.26 -34.23
N SER A 174 -1.77 -35.26 -33.48
CA SER A 174 -2.34 -34.97 -32.15
C SER A 174 -3.74 -34.42 -32.34
N GLN A 175 -4.72 -35.26 -32.03
CA GLN A 175 -6.12 -34.89 -31.93
C GLN A 175 -6.27 -33.76 -30.91
N LEU A 176 -6.97 -32.69 -31.31
CA LEU A 176 -7.39 -31.61 -30.42
C LEU A 176 -8.23 -32.18 -29.28
N ALA A 177 -7.60 -32.37 -28.12
CA ALA A 177 -8.32 -32.43 -26.86
C ALA A 177 -8.66 -30.98 -26.47
N GLU A 178 -9.92 -30.60 -26.61
CA GLU A 178 -10.46 -29.36 -26.05
C GLU A 178 -10.27 -29.37 -24.52
N VAL A 179 -9.26 -28.63 -24.06
CA VAL A 179 -9.15 -28.25 -22.66
C VAL A 179 -10.29 -27.26 -22.35
N PRO A 180 -11.05 -27.43 -21.26
CA PRO A 180 -12.15 -26.53 -20.95
C PRO A 180 -11.61 -25.10 -20.83
N LYS A 181 -12.19 -24.19 -21.63
CA LYS A 181 -11.97 -22.74 -21.51
C LYS A 181 -12.37 -22.31 -20.10
N THR A 182 -11.41 -22.28 -19.20
CA THR A 182 -11.58 -21.68 -17.89
C THR A 182 -11.57 -20.18 -18.12
N HIS A 183 -12.75 -19.56 -18.04
CA HIS A 183 -12.89 -18.11 -17.94
C HIS A 183 -12.14 -17.62 -16.68
N SER A 184 -10.87 -17.23 -16.83
CA SER A 184 -10.15 -16.47 -15.82
C SER A 184 -10.36 -14.99 -16.08
N ILE A 185 -11.27 -14.44 -15.28
CA ILE A 185 -11.47 -13.00 -15.09
C ILE A 185 -10.11 -12.33 -14.85
N SER A 186 -9.88 -11.24 -15.57
CA SER A 186 -8.75 -10.30 -15.45
C SER A 186 -8.14 -10.26 -14.04
N LEU A 187 -6.92 -10.78 -13.90
CA LEU A 187 -6.07 -10.68 -12.70
C LEU A 187 -5.41 -9.30 -12.64
N VAL A 188 -6.23 -8.33 -12.34
CA VAL A 188 -6.01 -7.34 -11.28
C VAL A 188 -7.41 -7.22 -10.71
N PRO A 189 -7.72 -7.62 -9.47
CA PRO A 189 -8.82 -6.95 -8.82
C PRO A 189 -8.34 -5.50 -8.80
N ALA A 190 -8.84 -4.70 -9.74
CA ALA A 190 -8.80 -3.28 -9.58
C ALA A 190 -9.30 -3.08 -8.15
N VAL A 191 -8.44 -2.55 -7.29
CA VAL A 191 -8.79 -2.08 -5.95
C VAL A 191 -10.03 -1.14 -6.01
N GLY A 192 -10.45 -0.75 -7.21
CA GLY A 192 -11.71 -0.11 -7.55
C GLY A 192 -13.02 -0.93 -7.54
N SER A 193 -13.11 -2.19 -7.12
CA SER A 193 -14.42 -2.90 -7.04
C SER A 193 -14.90 -3.31 -5.64
N ALA A 194 -14.27 -2.82 -4.57
CA ALA A 194 -14.89 -2.73 -3.23
C ALA A 194 -15.37 -1.29 -2.94
N ARG A 195 -15.81 -0.59 -3.99
CA ARG A 195 -16.31 0.80 -3.96
C ARG A 195 -17.74 0.91 -3.39
N GLN A 196 -17.99 0.34 -2.21
CA GLN A 196 -19.20 0.63 -1.44
C GLN A 196 -18.87 1.56 -0.29
N TYR A 197 -19.32 2.80 -0.47
CA TYR A 197 -19.07 3.97 0.38
C TYR A 197 -19.94 3.90 1.64
N GLY A 198 -19.36 4.23 2.81
CA GLY A 198 -20.13 4.62 4.00
C GLY A 198 -21.19 3.62 4.44
N ASP A 199 -20.89 2.32 4.34
CA ASP A 199 -21.86 1.32 4.76
C ASP A 199 -21.97 1.38 6.29
N ARG A 200 -23.14 1.81 6.78
CA ARG A 200 -23.42 1.95 8.23
C ARG A 200 -23.19 0.63 8.98
N THR A 201 -23.15 -0.48 8.25
CA THR A 201 -22.77 -1.81 8.73
C THR A 201 -21.35 -1.85 9.29
N VAL A 202 -20.39 -1.11 8.74
CA VAL A 202 -18.99 -1.10 9.18
C VAL A 202 -18.85 -0.47 10.56
N TYR A 203 -19.45 0.72 10.75
CA TYR A 203 -19.50 1.37 12.07
C TYR A 203 -20.24 0.51 13.09
N LYS A 204 -21.36 -0.11 12.68
CA LYS A 204 -22.12 -1.01 13.54
C LYS A 204 -21.29 -2.23 13.96
N GLN A 205 -20.50 -2.79 13.04
CA GLN A 205 -19.64 -3.92 13.32
C GLN A 205 -18.52 -3.51 14.28
N TYR A 206 -17.86 -2.36 14.06
CA TYR A 206 -16.84 -1.86 14.98
C TYR A 206 -17.38 -1.62 16.40
N ILE A 207 -18.53 -0.95 16.52
CA ILE A 207 -19.20 -0.72 17.82
C ILE A 207 -19.57 -2.05 18.49
N LYS A 208 -19.99 -3.06 17.71
CA LYS A 208 -20.28 -4.40 18.21
C LYS A 208 -19.00 -5.10 18.71
N SER A 209 -17.88 -4.98 17.99
CA SER A 209 -16.58 -5.54 18.38
C SER A 209 -16.02 -4.91 19.65
N MET A 210 -16.16 -3.59 19.79
CA MET A 210 -15.84 -2.82 21.01
C MET A 210 -16.77 -3.19 22.19
N GLY A 211 -18.03 -3.50 21.88
CA GLY A 211 -19.08 -3.77 22.85
C GLY A 211 -19.92 -2.53 23.13
N VAL A 212 -21.24 -2.67 22.96
CA VAL A 212 -22.20 -1.56 23.05
C VAL A 212 -22.12 -0.81 24.39
N PHE A 213 -21.89 -1.53 25.50
CA PHE A 213 -21.74 -0.91 26.82
C PHE A 213 -20.58 0.10 26.88
N LEU A 214 -19.42 -0.28 26.32
CA LEU A 214 -18.24 0.59 26.32
C LEU A 214 -18.47 1.82 25.43
N ALA A 215 -19.16 1.66 24.29
CA ALA A 215 -19.48 2.75 23.38
C ALA A 215 -20.49 3.75 23.97
N VAL A 216 -21.47 3.27 24.73
CA VAL A 216 -22.40 4.13 25.48
C VAL A 216 -21.67 4.85 26.60
N CYS A 217 -20.80 4.16 27.34
CA CYS A 217 -19.99 4.74 28.41
C CYS A 217 -19.04 5.83 27.88
N SER A 218 -18.35 5.59 26.76
CA SER A 218 -17.47 6.59 26.14
C SER A 218 -18.23 7.80 25.63
N SER A 219 -19.41 7.60 25.03
CA SER A 219 -20.28 8.71 24.60
C SER A 219 -20.75 9.56 25.78
N PHE A 220 -21.07 8.93 26.92
CA PHE A 220 -21.44 9.63 28.15
C PHE A 220 -20.27 10.41 28.75
N LEU A 221 -19.06 9.84 28.79
CA LEU A 221 -17.85 10.52 29.25
C LEU A 221 -17.46 11.71 28.36
N ALA A 222 -17.65 11.59 27.04
CA ALA A 222 -17.47 12.70 26.11
C ALA A 222 -18.48 13.82 26.36
N ALA A 223 -19.75 13.48 26.58
CA ALA A 223 -20.79 14.46 26.92
C ALA A 223 -20.51 15.17 28.26
N LEU A 224 -20.03 14.46 29.27
CA LEU A 224 -19.59 15.05 30.54
C LEU A 224 -18.44 16.03 30.35
N TRP A 225 -17.44 15.67 29.55
CA TRP A 225 -16.35 16.59 29.22
C TRP A 225 -16.86 17.84 28.50
N GLY A 226 -17.76 17.69 27.52
CA GLY A 226 -18.36 18.81 26.81
C GLY A 226 -19.19 19.71 27.74
N PHE A 227 -19.91 19.12 28.69
CA PHE A 227 -20.67 19.85 29.70
C PHE A 227 -19.76 20.63 30.64
N PHE A 228 -18.76 19.99 31.26
CA PHE A 228 -17.91 20.64 32.27
C PHE A 228 -17.06 21.77 31.68
N THR A 229 -16.54 21.60 30.46
CA THR A 229 -15.76 22.64 29.77
C THR A 229 -16.61 23.86 29.40
N ASN A 230 -17.79 23.64 28.82
CA ASN A 230 -18.69 24.73 28.43
C ASN A 230 -19.34 25.40 29.65
N PHE A 231 -19.76 24.62 30.65
CA PHE A 231 -20.35 25.17 31.86
C PHE A 231 -19.34 25.96 32.70
N SER A 232 -18.06 25.55 32.73
CA SER A 232 -16.98 26.34 33.35
C SER A 232 -16.85 27.73 32.72
N THR A 233 -17.05 27.83 31.40
CA THR A 233 -17.06 29.12 30.68
C THR A 233 -18.26 29.98 31.11
N VAL A 234 -19.45 29.39 31.26
CA VAL A 234 -20.64 30.08 31.79
C VAL A 234 -20.44 30.49 33.24
N TRP A 235 -19.81 29.65 34.06
CA TRP A 235 -19.52 29.95 35.47
C TRP A 235 -18.66 31.21 35.63
N LEU A 236 -17.69 31.42 34.73
CA LEU A 236 -16.87 32.62 34.70
C LEU A 236 -17.71 33.90 34.46
N THR A 237 -18.82 33.81 33.72
CA THR A 237 -19.76 34.93 33.57
C THR A 237 -20.50 35.26 34.87
N PHE A 238 -20.86 34.25 35.66
CA PHE A 238 -21.49 34.46 36.96
C PHE A 238 -20.52 35.05 37.98
N TRP A 239 -19.27 34.58 37.97
CA TRP A 239 -18.23 35.12 38.84
C TRP A 239 -17.94 36.59 38.53
N THR A 240 -17.75 36.95 37.25
CA THR A 240 -17.49 38.33 36.80
C THR A 240 -18.63 39.30 37.11
N LYS A 241 -19.88 38.82 37.17
CA LYS A 241 -21.03 39.65 37.59
C LYS A 241 -21.00 39.95 39.09
N THR A 242 -20.62 38.98 39.92
CA THR A 242 -20.58 39.12 41.37
C THR A 242 -19.48 40.09 41.82
N LEU A 243 -18.32 40.05 41.14
CA LEU A 243 -17.21 41.00 41.32
C LEU A 243 -17.64 42.48 41.17
N LYS A 244 -18.63 42.77 40.30
CA LYS A 244 -19.15 44.14 40.11
C LYS A 244 -20.08 44.62 41.23
N THR A 245 -20.63 43.72 42.04
CA THR A 245 -21.77 44.02 42.92
C THR A 245 -21.41 44.10 44.40
N LYS A 246 -20.26 43.55 44.86
CA LYS A 246 -19.75 43.70 46.24
C LYS A 246 -18.30 43.20 46.37
N GLY A 247 -17.41 44.03 46.91
CA GLY A 247 -16.04 43.65 47.27
C GLY A 247 -16.00 42.88 48.59
N GLN A 248 -16.25 41.58 48.55
CA GLN A 248 -16.08 40.68 49.70
C GLN A 248 -15.20 39.50 49.28
N ALA A 249 -13.95 39.47 49.79
CA ALA A 249 -12.93 38.50 49.43
C ALA A 249 -13.33 37.02 49.65
N HIS A 250 -14.29 36.73 50.56
CA HIS A 250 -14.77 35.38 50.80
C HIS A 250 -15.61 34.79 49.66
N LEU A 251 -16.27 35.63 48.84
CA LEU A 251 -17.02 35.14 47.68
C LEU A 251 -16.09 34.72 46.54
N ASP A 252 -14.94 35.37 46.39
CA ASP A 252 -13.99 35.06 45.31
C ASP A 252 -13.37 33.66 45.47
N SER A 253 -13.03 33.25 46.70
CA SER A 253 -12.54 31.89 46.97
C SER A 253 -13.57 30.81 46.62
N PHE A 254 -14.86 31.08 46.81
CA PHE A 254 -15.93 30.13 46.47
C PHE A 254 -16.07 29.94 44.95
N TYR A 255 -16.05 31.01 44.16
CA TYR A 255 -16.16 30.92 42.70
C TYR A 255 -14.93 30.27 42.06
N ILE A 256 -13.72 30.57 42.55
CA ILE A 256 -12.48 29.92 42.11
C ILE A 256 -12.50 28.43 42.43
N GLY A 257 -12.95 28.06 43.63
CA GLY A 257 -13.06 26.66 44.05
C GLY A 257 -13.97 25.84 43.12
N ILE A 258 -15.16 26.35 42.79
CA ILE A 258 -16.10 25.68 41.87
C ILE A 258 -15.56 25.65 40.44
N TYR A 259 -14.92 26.73 39.97
CA TYR A 259 -14.29 26.74 38.65
C TYR A 259 -13.21 25.65 38.54
N GLY A 260 -12.34 25.55 39.55
CA GLY A 260 -11.31 24.52 39.63
C GLY A 260 -11.90 23.11 39.70
N LEU A 261 -12.98 22.92 40.47
CA LEU A 261 -13.68 21.64 40.56
C LEU A 261 -14.28 21.21 39.21
N LEU A 262 -14.93 22.14 38.49
CA LEU A 262 -15.49 21.85 37.16
C LEU A 262 -14.41 21.44 36.16
N GLN A 263 -13.27 22.15 36.14
CA GLN A 263 -12.13 21.81 35.27
C GLN A 263 -11.47 20.49 35.68
N ALA A 264 -11.36 20.20 36.98
CA ALA A 264 -10.88 18.91 37.46
C ALA A 264 -11.81 17.77 37.03
N CYS A 265 -13.13 17.94 37.15
CA CYS A 265 -14.12 16.97 36.65
C CYS A 265 -14.03 16.77 35.13
N ALA A 266 -13.80 17.84 34.36
CA ALA A 266 -13.56 17.73 32.91
C ALA A 266 -12.33 16.89 32.60
N LEU A 267 -11.21 17.13 33.30
CA LEU A 267 -9.95 16.40 33.11
C LEU A 267 -10.06 14.94 33.53
N VAL A 268 -10.78 14.66 34.62
CA VAL A 268 -11.10 13.28 35.05
C VAL A 268 -11.95 12.58 33.99
N SER A 269 -12.96 13.25 33.43
CA SER A 269 -13.80 12.69 32.36
C SER A 269 -12.98 12.36 31.11
N LEU A 270 -12.05 13.26 30.72
CA LEU A 270 -11.11 13.04 29.62
C LEU A 270 -10.22 11.82 29.88
N LEU A 271 -9.64 11.72 31.08
CA LEU A 271 -8.77 10.60 31.45
C LEU A 271 -9.52 9.26 31.39
N PHE A 272 -10.73 9.19 31.92
CA PHE A 272 -11.55 7.98 31.83
C PHE A 272 -11.94 7.66 30.38
N LEU A 273 -12.24 8.66 29.55
CA LEU A 273 -12.50 8.46 28.13
C LEU A 273 -11.29 7.85 27.40
N CYS A 274 -10.10 8.40 27.65
CA CYS A 274 -8.85 7.89 27.09
C CYS A 274 -8.58 6.46 27.53
N ILE A 275 -8.77 6.12 28.81
CA ILE A 275 -8.64 4.75 29.31
C ILE A 275 -9.66 3.82 28.64
N ALA A 276 -10.92 4.24 28.55
CA ALA A 276 -11.99 3.45 27.95
C ALA A 276 -11.70 3.14 26.48
N ILE A 277 -11.23 4.11 25.70
CA ILE A 277 -10.95 3.91 24.27
C ILE A 277 -9.57 3.28 24.05
N PHE A 278 -8.47 3.90 24.48
CA PHE A 278 -7.12 3.40 24.15
C PHE A 278 -6.76 2.08 24.83
N ILE A 279 -7.22 1.83 26.06
CA ILE A 279 -6.83 0.62 26.78
C ILE A 279 -7.87 -0.48 26.57
N ILE A 280 -9.15 -0.17 26.77
CA ILE A 280 -10.21 -1.19 26.78
C ILE A 280 -10.74 -1.46 25.36
N SER A 281 -11.04 -0.41 24.58
CA SER A 281 -11.57 -0.60 23.22
C SER A 281 -10.54 -1.24 22.31
N VAL A 282 -9.31 -0.74 22.25
CA VAL A 282 -8.26 -1.30 21.38
C VAL A 282 -7.99 -2.77 21.69
N LYS A 283 -7.79 -3.13 22.97
CA LYS A 283 -7.58 -4.54 23.35
C LYS A 283 -8.72 -5.45 22.93
N LYS A 284 -9.98 -4.99 23.07
CA LYS A 284 -11.15 -5.83 22.82
C LYS A 284 -11.55 -5.86 21.36
N ALA A 285 -11.68 -4.69 20.74
CA ALA A 285 -12.05 -4.55 19.33
C ALA A 285 -10.95 -5.11 18.42
N GLY A 286 -9.68 -4.75 18.65
CA GLY A 286 -8.54 -5.23 17.88
C GLY A 286 -8.40 -6.76 17.96
N ALA A 287 -8.44 -7.34 19.17
CA ALA A 287 -8.36 -8.80 19.33
C ALA A 287 -9.54 -9.53 18.68
N ASN A 288 -10.77 -9.01 18.82
CA ASN A 288 -11.95 -9.61 18.20
C ASN A 288 -11.85 -9.58 16.66
N ILE A 289 -11.49 -8.43 16.09
CA ILE A 289 -11.35 -8.26 14.63
C ILE A 289 -10.21 -9.15 14.11
N HIS A 290 -9.05 -9.18 14.77
CA HIS A 290 -7.93 -10.05 14.39
C HIS A 290 -8.34 -11.53 14.41
N CYS A 291 -9.01 -12.00 15.47
CA CYS A 291 -9.49 -13.38 15.57
C CYS A 291 -10.52 -13.72 14.49
N ASP A 292 -11.48 -12.85 14.21
CA ASP A 292 -12.50 -13.06 13.18
C ASP A 292 -11.87 -13.15 11.78
N VAL A 293 -10.92 -12.27 11.47
CA VAL A 293 -10.19 -12.26 10.19
C VAL A 293 -9.34 -13.54 10.05
N LEU A 294 -8.59 -13.90 11.09
CA LEU A 294 -7.77 -15.11 11.11
C LEU A 294 -8.60 -16.37 10.89
N HIS A 295 -9.70 -16.49 11.61
CA HIS A 295 -10.59 -17.64 11.50
C HIS A 295 -11.26 -17.73 10.12
N THR A 296 -11.59 -16.59 9.51
CA THR A 296 -12.14 -16.53 8.15
C THR A 296 -11.12 -16.98 7.10
N ILE A 297 -9.86 -16.54 7.23
CA ILE A 297 -8.79 -16.88 6.29
C ILE A 297 -8.40 -18.36 6.40
N ILE A 298 -8.31 -18.91 7.61
CA ILE A 298 -8.01 -20.34 7.81
C ILE A 298 -9.08 -21.23 7.18
N ARG A 299 -10.35 -20.78 7.13
CA ARG A 299 -11.46 -21.52 6.51
C ARG A 299 -11.61 -21.27 5.00
N ALA A 300 -10.80 -20.40 4.41
CA ALA A 300 -10.89 -20.08 3.00
C ALA A 300 -10.38 -21.25 2.12
N PRO A 301 -11.00 -21.50 0.94
CA PRO A 301 -10.57 -22.56 0.04
C PRO A 301 -9.21 -22.23 -0.61
N LEU A 302 -8.48 -23.26 -1.06
CA LEU A 302 -7.18 -23.08 -1.76
C LEU A 302 -7.28 -22.18 -3.00
N ALA A 303 -8.45 -22.13 -3.64
CA ALA A 303 -8.73 -21.23 -4.76
C ALA A 303 -8.59 -19.74 -4.39
N PHE A 304 -8.81 -19.36 -3.13
CA PHE A 304 -8.62 -17.99 -2.64
C PHE A 304 -7.12 -17.65 -2.58
N PHE A 305 -6.31 -18.54 -2.01
CA PHE A 305 -4.85 -18.34 -1.87
C PHE A 305 -4.08 -18.39 -3.19
N THR A 306 -4.60 -19.09 -4.19
CA THR A 306 -4.00 -19.15 -5.53
C THR A 306 -4.37 -17.96 -6.41
N LYS A 307 -5.48 -17.28 -6.12
CA LYS A 307 -5.93 -16.08 -6.86
C LYS A 307 -5.54 -14.76 -6.20
N THR A 308 -5.32 -14.76 -4.91
CA THR A 308 -5.06 -13.55 -4.12
C THR A 308 -3.58 -13.47 -3.81
N ASP A 309 -2.95 -12.33 -4.13
CA ASP A 309 -1.54 -12.11 -3.82
C ASP A 309 -1.29 -12.21 -2.31
N THR A 310 -0.24 -12.94 -1.91
CA THR A 310 0.16 -13.07 -0.49
C THR A 310 0.35 -11.70 0.17
N GLY A 311 0.83 -10.71 -0.59
CA GLY A 311 1.00 -9.33 -0.10
C GLY A 311 -0.30 -8.68 0.38
N VAL A 312 -1.44 -8.98 -0.24
CA VAL A 312 -2.76 -8.45 0.18
C VAL A 312 -3.15 -9.02 1.54
N ILE A 313 -2.96 -10.32 1.74
CA ILE A 313 -3.24 -10.99 3.01
C ILE A 313 -2.30 -10.47 4.11
N THR A 314 -1.01 -10.32 3.80
CA THR A 314 -0.05 -9.75 4.75
C THR A 314 -0.41 -8.30 5.12
N ASN A 315 -0.84 -7.48 4.15
CA ASN A 315 -1.23 -6.09 4.39
C ASN A 315 -2.45 -5.97 5.31
N LEU A 316 -3.41 -6.90 5.17
CA LEU A 316 -4.59 -6.96 6.03
C LEU A 316 -4.20 -7.18 7.51
N PHE A 317 -3.24 -8.06 7.78
CA PHE A 317 -2.78 -8.33 9.15
C PHE A 317 -1.78 -7.32 9.70
N SER A 318 -1.08 -6.57 8.83
CA SER A 318 -0.09 -5.59 9.27
C SER A 318 -0.64 -4.17 9.22
N GLN A 319 -0.86 -3.63 8.03
CA GLN A 319 -1.23 -2.23 7.83
C GLN A 319 -2.66 -1.95 8.28
N ASP A 320 -3.63 -2.75 7.83
CA ASP A 320 -5.05 -2.45 8.09
C ASP A 320 -5.39 -2.64 9.57
N LEU A 321 -4.89 -3.71 10.20
CA LEU A 321 -5.02 -3.88 11.66
C LEU A 321 -4.29 -2.80 12.45
N ASN A 322 -3.10 -2.36 12.01
CA ASN A 322 -2.42 -1.25 12.67
C ASN A 322 -3.24 0.05 12.61
N LEU A 323 -3.90 0.35 11.48
CA LEU A 323 -4.81 1.50 11.36
C LEU A 323 -5.99 1.39 12.33
N ILE A 324 -6.58 0.19 12.48
CA ILE A 324 -7.69 -0.06 13.42
C ILE A 324 -7.24 0.08 14.89
N ASP A 325 -6.01 -0.30 15.22
CA ASP A 325 -5.50 -0.31 16.59
C ASP A 325 -4.89 1.04 17.03
N THR A 326 -4.45 1.88 16.09
CA THR A 326 -3.72 3.13 16.40
C THR A 326 -4.46 4.40 15.96
N GLU A 327 -4.78 4.51 14.67
CA GLU A 327 -5.37 5.72 14.07
C GLU A 327 -6.87 5.85 14.40
N LEU A 328 -7.63 4.76 14.29
CA LEU A 328 -9.08 4.77 14.51
C LEU A 328 -9.48 5.16 15.94
N PRO A 329 -8.84 4.64 17.02
CA PRO A 329 -9.13 5.03 18.39
C PRO A 329 -8.80 6.50 18.64
N GLU A 330 -7.67 7.01 18.14
CA GLU A 330 -7.30 8.42 18.24
C GLU A 330 -8.35 9.30 17.58
N ALA A 331 -8.72 9.00 16.33
CA ALA A 331 -9.74 9.74 15.60
C ALA A 331 -11.10 9.71 16.31
N SER A 332 -11.47 8.57 16.92
CA SER A 332 -12.73 8.42 17.64
C SER A 332 -12.80 9.28 18.92
N ILE A 333 -11.71 9.38 19.68
CA ILE A 333 -11.63 10.22 20.88
C ILE A 333 -11.80 11.68 20.48
N ILE A 334 -11.01 12.14 19.49
CA ILE A 334 -11.01 13.54 19.09
C ILE A 334 -12.37 13.92 18.48
N ALA A 335 -12.96 13.05 17.65
CA ALA A 335 -14.30 13.28 17.11
C ALA A 335 -15.38 13.37 18.21
N LEU A 336 -15.38 12.46 19.19
CA LEU A 336 -16.35 12.48 20.29
C LEU A 336 -16.21 13.73 21.16
N LEU A 337 -14.97 14.11 21.50
CA LEU A 337 -14.69 15.31 22.28
C LEU A 337 -15.10 16.56 21.49
N THR A 338 -14.57 16.77 20.29
CA THR A 338 -14.86 17.97 19.50
C THR A 338 -16.36 18.12 19.19
N LEU A 339 -17.08 17.01 18.95
CA LEU A 339 -18.53 17.00 18.81
C LEU A 339 -19.22 17.48 20.10
N ALA A 340 -18.87 16.91 21.26
CA ALA A 340 -19.43 17.32 22.55
C ALA A 340 -19.09 18.79 22.90
N GLN A 341 -17.89 19.26 22.56
CA GLN A 341 -17.48 20.66 22.77
C GLN A 341 -18.35 21.60 21.93
N THR A 342 -18.50 21.29 20.65
CA THR A 342 -19.20 22.13 19.67
C THR A 342 -20.69 22.22 20.01
N VAL A 343 -21.31 21.10 20.40
CA VAL A 343 -22.71 21.10 20.87
C VAL A 343 -22.87 22.00 22.09
N GLY A 344 -21.94 21.93 23.05
CA GLY A 344 -21.95 22.82 24.21
C GLY A 344 -21.71 24.29 23.86
N GLN A 345 -20.78 24.60 22.94
CA GLN A 345 -20.52 25.97 22.48
C GLN A 345 -21.74 26.57 21.79
N LEU A 346 -22.41 25.80 20.92
CA LEU A 346 -23.66 26.20 20.28
C LEU A 346 -24.81 26.41 21.28
N ALA A 347 -24.78 25.77 22.44
CA ALA A 347 -25.71 26.02 23.53
C ALA A 347 -25.36 27.26 24.36
N VAL A 348 -24.06 27.60 24.50
CA VAL A 348 -23.58 28.76 25.27
C VAL A 348 -23.77 30.07 24.51
N ILE A 349 -23.50 30.12 23.20
CA ILE A 349 -23.57 31.36 22.39
C ILE A 349 -24.92 32.11 22.51
N PRO A 350 -26.10 31.46 22.46
CA PRO A 350 -27.40 32.15 22.55
C PRO A 350 -27.69 32.75 23.93
N THR A 351 -27.02 32.28 24.99
CA THR A 351 -27.22 32.82 26.35
C THR A 351 -26.76 34.29 26.49
N SER A 352 -25.84 34.73 25.63
CA SER A 352 -25.38 36.13 25.55
C SER A 352 -26.27 37.00 24.66
N SER A 353 -26.70 36.46 23.52
CA SER A 353 -27.58 37.14 22.59
C SER A 353 -28.43 36.13 21.83
N ALA A 354 -29.73 36.13 22.11
CA ALA A 354 -30.69 35.25 21.43
C ALA A 354 -30.73 35.49 19.91
N TYR A 355 -30.42 36.71 19.46
CA TYR A 355 -30.40 37.08 18.04
C TYR A 355 -29.29 36.38 17.24
N LEU A 356 -28.25 35.86 17.89
CA LEU A 356 -27.21 35.09 17.20
C LEU A 356 -27.69 33.71 16.74
N ALA A 357 -28.77 33.18 17.32
CA ALA A 357 -29.34 31.93 16.83
C ALA A 357 -29.81 32.02 15.36
N ILE A 358 -30.03 33.24 14.85
CA ILE A 358 -30.38 33.50 13.44
C ILE A 358 -29.26 33.08 12.49
N SER A 359 -27.99 33.06 12.94
CA SER A 359 -26.86 32.64 12.09
C SER A 359 -26.68 31.12 11.99
N TYR A 360 -27.31 30.34 12.87
CA TYR A 360 -27.20 28.87 12.88
C TYR A 360 -27.65 28.21 11.58
N PRO A 361 -28.80 28.57 10.97
CA PRO A 361 -29.16 28.01 9.67
C PRO A 361 -28.12 28.32 8.59
N PHE A 362 -27.53 29.51 8.59
CA PHE A 362 -26.47 29.86 7.66
C PHE A 362 -25.20 29.03 7.90
N LEU A 363 -24.80 28.86 9.16
CA LEU A 363 -23.67 28.02 9.56
C LEU A 363 -23.88 26.56 9.12
N VAL A 364 -25.07 25.99 9.33
CA VAL A 364 -25.38 24.61 8.93
C VAL A 364 -25.33 24.44 7.41
N VAL A 365 -25.91 25.36 6.63
CA VAL A 365 -25.87 25.32 5.16
C VAL A 365 -24.43 25.41 4.65
N LEU A 366 -23.63 26.31 5.24
CA LEU A 366 -22.24 26.47 4.87
C LEU A 366 -21.41 25.24 5.23
N LEU A 367 -21.58 24.70 6.45
CA LEU A 367 -20.91 23.48 6.88
C LEU A 367 -21.28 22.32 5.96
N TYR A 368 -22.55 22.19 5.57
CA TYR A 368 -22.98 21.17 4.61
C TYR A 368 -22.28 21.31 3.25
N ALA A 369 -22.18 22.53 2.72
CA ALA A 369 -21.50 22.80 1.45
C ALA A 369 -19.99 22.52 1.52
N VAL A 370 -19.33 23.03 2.57
CA VAL A 370 -17.89 22.84 2.82
C VAL A 370 -17.58 21.37 3.06
N GLN A 371 -18.33 20.69 3.92
CA GLN A 371 -18.18 19.27 4.21
C GLN A 371 -18.32 18.45 2.92
N ARG A 372 -19.33 18.73 2.08
CA ARG A 372 -19.54 17.99 0.82
C ARG A 372 -18.40 18.17 -0.17
N PHE A 373 -17.87 19.40 -0.30
CA PHE A 373 -16.74 19.68 -1.18
C PHE A 373 -15.43 19.08 -0.65
N TYR A 374 -15.15 19.29 0.64
CA TYR A 374 -13.96 18.80 1.33
C TYR A 374 -13.90 17.27 1.32
N LEU A 375 -14.96 16.59 1.77
CA LEU A 375 -15.02 15.12 1.81
C LEU A 375 -14.73 14.51 0.44
N ARG A 376 -15.37 15.04 -0.61
CA ARG A 376 -15.18 14.54 -1.98
C ARG A 376 -13.72 14.67 -2.42
N THR A 377 -13.08 15.81 -2.13
CA THR A 377 -11.73 16.12 -2.62
C THR A 377 -10.66 15.41 -1.78
N SER A 378 -10.74 15.52 -0.45
CA SER A 378 -9.82 14.87 0.50
C SER A 378 -9.78 13.36 0.28
N ARG A 379 -10.96 12.72 0.11
CA ARG A 379 -11.04 11.28 -0.15
C ARG A 379 -10.32 10.86 -1.43
N GLN A 380 -10.50 11.59 -2.53
CA GLN A 380 -9.84 11.27 -3.81
C GLN A 380 -8.32 11.38 -3.68
N ILE A 381 -7.83 12.42 -3.00
CA ILE A 381 -6.39 12.62 -2.81
C ILE A 381 -5.79 11.57 -1.89
N ARG A 382 -6.50 11.18 -0.83
CA ARG A 382 -6.07 10.10 0.06
C ARG A 382 -6.00 8.74 -0.64
N GLN A 383 -6.93 8.48 -1.56
CA GLN A 383 -6.86 7.30 -2.42
C GLN A 383 -5.65 7.36 -3.36
N LEU A 384 -5.41 8.51 -3.99
CA LEU A 384 -4.22 8.72 -4.82
C LEU A 384 -2.91 8.57 -4.02
N ASP A 385 -2.90 8.95 -2.74
CA ASP A 385 -1.75 8.77 -1.85
C ASP A 385 -1.41 7.28 -1.66
N LEU A 386 -2.41 6.44 -1.37
CA LEU A 386 -2.19 5.00 -1.27
C LEU A 386 -1.77 4.37 -2.61
N GLU A 387 -2.47 4.72 -3.70
CA GLU A 387 -2.17 4.19 -5.04
C GLU A 387 -0.77 4.58 -5.50
N ALA A 388 -0.28 5.78 -5.17
CA ALA A 388 1.05 6.23 -5.56
C ALA A 388 2.19 5.62 -4.73
N LYS A 389 1.93 5.17 -3.49
CA LYS A 389 2.93 4.51 -2.63
C LYS A 389 3.19 3.06 -3.02
N SER A 390 2.18 2.34 -3.51
CA SER A 390 2.32 0.91 -3.87
C SER A 390 3.43 0.65 -4.91
N PRO A 391 3.49 1.35 -6.06
CA PRO A 391 4.55 1.15 -7.05
C PRO A 391 5.95 1.42 -6.50
N LEU A 392 6.10 2.37 -5.57
CA LEU A 392 7.38 2.69 -4.93
C LEU A 392 7.88 1.51 -4.09
N TYR A 393 7.02 0.91 -3.27
CA TYR A 393 7.39 -0.26 -2.47
C TYR A 393 7.70 -1.49 -3.33
N THR A 394 6.90 -1.73 -4.38
CA THR A 394 7.18 -2.82 -5.33
C THR A 394 8.52 -2.62 -6.01
N HIS A 395 8.81 -1.40 -6.50
CA HIS A 395 10.10 -1.07 -7.12
C HIS A 395 11.27 -1.30 -6.17
N PHE A 396 11.15 -0.90 -4.90
CA PHE A 396 12.16 -1.11 -3.88
C PHE A 396 12.41 -2.60 -3.61
N LEU A 397 11.36 -3.38 -3.37
CA LEU A 397 11.46 -4.82 -3.11
C LEU A 397 12.07 -5.58 -4.29
N ASP A 398 11.64 -5.25 -5.51
CA ASP A 398 12.20 -5.84 -6.72
C ASP A 398 13.70 -5.52 -6.82
N THR A 399 14.07 -4.25 -6.60
CA THR A 399 15.47 -3.79 -6.64
C THR A 399 16.35 -4.54 -5.65
N VAL A 400 15.91 -4.72 -4.40
CA VAL A 400 16.65 -5.48 -3.38
C VAL A 400 16.87 -6.93 -3.81
N ARG A 401 15.84 -7.58 -4.36
CA ARG A 401 15.90 -9.00 -4.76
C ARG A 401 16.82 -9.29 -5.94
N GLY A 402 17.14 -8.31 -6.79
CA GLY A 402 18.06 -8.54 -7.91
C GLY A 402 19.02 -7.40 -8.17
N ILE A 403 19.52 -6.80 -7.08
CA ILE A 403 20.56 -5.80 -7.11
C ILE A 403 21.83 -6.30 -7.83
N ALA A 404 22.17 -7.58 -7.69
CA ALA A 404 23.29 -8.19 -8.40
C ALA A 404 23.09 -8.14 -9.92
N THR A 405 21.88 -8.47 -10.39
CA THR A 405 21.51 -8.42 -11.81
C THR A 405 21.50 -6.99 -12.36
N LEU A 406 20.96 -6.04 -11.60
CA LEU A 406 20.96 -4.62 -11.99
C LEU A 406 22.38 -4.05 -12.11
N ARG A 407 23.29 -4.42 -11.20
CA ARG A 407 24.70 -4.04 -11.26
C ARG A 407 25.41 -4.69 -12.45
N ALA A 408 25.19 -5.99 -12.67
CA ALA A 408 25.81 -6.72 -13.78
C ALA A 408 25.41 -6.15 -15.15
N PHE A 409 24.16 -5.68 -15.29
CA PHE A 409 23.68 -5.07 -16.53
C PHE A 409 23.96 -3.56 -16.65
N GLY A 410 24.48 -2.90 -15.61
CA GLY A 410 24.82 -1.48 -15.66
C GLY A 410 23.62 -0.51 -15.57
N PHE A 411 22.41 -0.98 -15.22
CA PHE A 411 21.18 -0.15 -15.20
C PHE A 411 20.98 0.67 -13.92
N MET A 412 21.99 0.76 -13.06
CA MET A 412 21.88 1.46 -11.77
C MET A 412 21.42 2.92 -11.93
N HIS A 413 21.91 3.64 -12.94
CA HIS A 413 21.56 5.05 -13.12
C HIS A 413 20.08 5.24 -13.51
N ASP A 414 19.58 4.43 -14.44
CA ASP A 414 18.19 4.47 -14.89
C ASP A 414 17.23 4.10 -13.75
N GLU A 415 17.62 3.14 -12.92
CA GLU A 415 16.83 2.72 -11.77
C GLU A 415 16.77 3.77 -10.66
N ILE A 416 17.86 4.49 -10.44
CA ILE A 416 17.89 5.64 -9.51
C ILE A 416 16.96 6.75 -10.03
N GLU A 417 16.99 7.05 -11.33
CA GLU A 417 16.10 8.04 -11.93
C GLU A 417 14.63 7.62 -11.80
N ASN A 418 14.33 6.35 -12.08
CA ASN A 418 12.98 5.80 -11.95
C ASN A 418 12.49 5.86 -10.50
N ASN A 419 13.33 5.48 -9.53
CA ASN A 419 13.02 5.59 -8.11
C ASN A 419 12.75 7.05 -7.70
N SER A 420 13.55 8.00 -8.18
CA SER A 420 13.33 9.42 -7.93
C SER A 420 11.96 9.89 -8.46
N ARG A 421 11.57 9.46 -9.68
CA ARG A 421 10.24 9.77 -10.24
C ARG A 421 9.10 9.18 -9.42
N LEU A 422 9.24 7.93 -8.96
CA LEU A 422 8.24 7.27 -8.11
C LEU A 422 8.10 7.97 -6.75
N ILE A 423 9.23 8.39 -6.14
CA ILE A 423 9.22 9.19 -4.91
C ILE A 423 8.48 10.51 -5.14
N VAL A 424 8.81 11.27 -6.19
CA VAL A 424 8.12 12.54 -6.47
C VAL A 424 6.62 12.32 -6.69
N SER A 425 6.25 11.25 -7.39
CA SER A 425 4.84 10.90 -7.62
C SER A 425 4.11 10.57 -6.32
N SER A 426 4.74 9.85 -5.38
CA SER A 426 4.12 9.49 -4.10
C SER A 426 4.05 10.67 -3.13
N GLN A 427 4.95 11.64 -3.22
CA GLN A 427 4.94 12.83 -2.36
C GLN A 427 3.84 13.84 -2.74
N ARG A 428 3.41 13.91 -4.01
CA ARG A 428 2.40 14.90 -4.45
C ARG A 428 1.07 14.79 -3.70
N PRO A 429 0.39 13.62 -3.62
CA PRO A 429 -0.83 13.49 -2.84
C PRO A 429 -0.61 13.72 -1.35
N SER A 430 0.51 13.22 -0.80
CA SER A 430 0.89 13.43 0.59
C SER A 430 1.07 14.90 0.97
N TYR A 431 1.51 15.75 0.04
CA TYR A 431 1.62 17.20 0.24
C TYR A 431 0.29 17.93 0.05
N LEU A 432 -0.51 17.52 -0.94
CA LEU A 432 -1.81 18.15 -1.22
C LEU A 432 -2.85 17.91 -0.12
N LEU A 433 -2.74 16.81 0.62
CA LEU A 433 -3.68 16.47 1.68
C LEU A 433 -3.64 17.48 2.84
N PRO A 434 -2.47 17.81 3.45
CA PRO A 434 -2.35 18.91 4.41
C PRO A 434 -2.77 20.28 3.84
N MET A 435 -2.51 20.57 2.56
CA MET A 435 -2.91 21.84 1.94
C MET A 435 -4.43 22.02 1.89
N ILE A 436 -5.19 20.93 1.74
CA ILE A 436 -6.65 20.96 1.76
C ILE A 436 -7.19 21.10 3.18
N GLU A 437 -6.50 20.52 4.18
CA GLU A 437 -6.78 20.76 5.60
C GLU A 437 -6.59 22.24 5.96
N GLU A 438 -5.49 22.87 5.49
CA GLU A 438 -5.26 24.30 5.69
C GLU A 438 -6.29 25.19 4.98
N TRP A 439 -6.69 24.81 3.78
CA TRP A 439 -7.78 25.50 3.08
C TRP A 439 -9.10 25.45 3.88
N LEU A 440 -9.45 24.28 4.43
CA LEU A 440 -10.63 24.11 5.28
C LEU A 440 -10.56 24.98 6.53
N ASN A 441 -9.41 24.97 7.23
CA ASN A 441 -9.15 25.83 8.38
C ASN A 441 -9.35 27.30 8.03
N CYS A 442 -8.79 27.75 6.90
CA CYS A 442 -8.92 29.12 6.42
C CYS A 442 -10.39 29.51 6.19
N VAL A 443 -11.15 28.68 5.46
CA VAL A 443 -12.57 28.95 5.17
C VAL A 443 -13.39 29.02 6.45
N LEU A 444 -13.21 28.08 7.39
CA LEU A 444 -13.95 28.08 8.65
C LEU A 444 -13.57 29.25 9.55
N ASN A 445 -12.30 29.64 9.60
CA ASN A 445 -11.86 30.81 10.37
C ASN A 445 -12.44 32.13 9.83
N VAL A 446 -12.57 32.28 8.51
CA VAL A 446 -13.25 33.45 7.91
C VAL A 446 -14.71 33.54 8.37
N VAL A 447 -15.40 32.40 8.48
CA VAL A 447 -16.79 32.34 8.95
C VAL A 447 -16.90 32.73 10.41
N VAL A 448 -15.97 32.25 11.24
CA VAL A 448 -15.87 32.65 12.65
C VAL A 448 -15.61 34.14 12.78
N ILE A 449 -14.76 34.74 11.95
CA ILE A 449 -14.50 36.19 11.95
C ILE A 449 -15.79 36.96 11.64
N VAL A 450 -16.54 36.57 10.60
CA VAL A 450 -17.83 37.22 10.26
C VAL A 450 -18.82 37.12 11.42
N MET A 451 -18.89 35.94 12.04
CA MET A 451 -19.72 35.68 13.22
C MET A 451 -19.30 36.51 14.44
N ALA A 452 -17.99 36.69 14.66
CA ALA A 452 -17.43 37.49 15.75
C ALA A 452 -17.74 38.98 15.59
N VAL A 453 -17.61 39.51 14.36
CA VAL A 453 -17.96 40.89 14.03
C VAL A 453 -19.45 41.13 14.23
N LEU A 454 -20.30 40.20 13.78
CA LEU A 454 -21.74 40.27 14.00
C LEU A 454 -22.09 40.28 15.50
N LEU A 455 -21.50 39.36 16.27
CA LEU A 455 -21.68 39.26 17.72
C LEU A 455 -21.26 40.55 18.42
N THR A 456 -20.09 41.09 18.10
CA THR A 456 -19.55 42.30 18.73
C THR A 456 -20.43 43.50 18.41
N THR A 457 -20.89 43.63 17.15
CA THR A 457 -21.75 44.72 16.72
C THR A 457 -23.12 44.68 17.42
N LEU A 458 -23.75 43.50 17.52
CA LEU A 458 -25.01 43.34 18.23
C LEU A 458 -24.85 43.56 19.74
N ALA A 459 -23.78 43.05 20.35
CA ALA A 459 -23.52 43.23 21.78
C ALA A 459 -23.39 44.72 22.15
N VAL A 460 -22.72 45.52 21.32
CA VAL A 460 -22.56 46.97 21.51
C VAL A 460 -23.88 47.70 21.27
N ARG A 461 -24.61 47.41 20.19
CA ARG A 461 -25.84 48.14 19.85
C ARG A 461 -27.00 47.85 20.80
N LEU A 462 -27.14 46.61 21.29
CA LEU A 462 -28.25 46.21 22.17
C LEU A 462 -27.96 46.36 23.67
N HIS A 463 -26.82 46.94 24.07
CA HIS A 463 -26.43 47.07 25.49
C HIS A 463 -26.56 45.72 26.24
N SER A 464 -26.07 44.63 25.65
CA SER A 464 -26.13 43.32 26.31
C SER A 464 -25.31 43.33 27.61
N LYS A 465 -25.71 42.49 28.57
CA LYS A 465 -25.03 42.33 29.86
C LYS A 465 -23.56 41.97 29.62
N SER A 466 -22.64 42.88 29.96
CA SER A 466 -21.23 42.85 29.56
C SER A 466 -20.47 41.55 29.89
N GLY A 467 -20.89 40.81 30.93
CA GLY A 467 -20.24 39.56 31.36
C GLY A 467 -20.48 38.38 30.41
N PHE A 468 -21.64 38.33 29.74
CA PHE A 468 -21.99 37.25 28.81
C PHE A 468 -21.37 37.43 27.41
N ALA A 469 -21.06 38.68 27.04
CA ALA A 469 -20.39 38.99 25.77
C ALA A 469 -18.98 38.41 25.70
N GLY A 470 -18.21 38.42 26.79
CA GLY A 470 -16.84 37.88 26.83
C GLY A 470 -16.80 36.35 26.68
N ALA A 471 -17.67 35.63 27.41
CA ALA A 471 -17.75 34.17 27.30
C ALA A 471 -18.24 33.70 25.92
N SER A 472 -19.24 34.38 25.36
CA SER A 472 -19.71 34.05 24.00
C SER A 472 -18.68 34.34 22.92
N LEU A 473 -17.87 35.41 23.06
CA LEU A 473 -16.75 35.69 22.16
C LEU A 473 -15.68 34.60 22.25
N TYR A 474 -15.31 34.14 23.45
CA TYR A 474 -14.38 33.02 23.63
C TYR A 474 -14.90 31.71 23.01
N SER A 475 -16.15 31.34 23.28
CA SER A 475 -16.79 30.16 22.69
C SER A 475 -16.88 30.25 21.16
N LEU A 476 -17.04 31.46 20.61
CA LEU A 476 -17.13 31.69 19.17
C LEU A 476 -15.76 31.63 18.49
N LEU A 477 -14.71 32.18 19.11
CA LEU A 477 -13.34 32.08 18.59
C LEU A 477 -12.87 30.61 18.50
N THR A 478 -13.20 29.82 19.52
CA THR A 478 -12.86 28.39 19.57
C THR A 478 -13.81 27.49 18.75
N LEU A 479 -14.91 28.04 18.22
CA LEU A 479 -15.87 27.28 17.40
C LEU A 479 -15.28 26.86 16.05
N GLY A 480 -14.44 27.69 15.44
CA GLY A 480 -13.87 27.44 14.10
C GLY A 480 -12.90 26.27 14.10
N GLU A 481 -12.01 26.25 15.08
CA GLU A 481 -11.07 25.15 15.31
C GLU A 481 -11.82 23.83 15.55
N ASN A 482 -12.85 23.84 16.39
CA ASN A 482 -13.65 22.64 16.66
C ASN A 482 -14.47 22.17 15.45
N LEU A 483 -15.04 23.09 14.66
CA LEU A 483 -15.75 22.73 13.44
C LEU A 483 -14.81 22.13 12.40
N SER A 484 -13.60 22.67 12.27
CA SER A 484 -12.60 22.12 11.37
C SER A 484 -12.16 20.73 11.83
N ALA A 485 -11.86 20.59 13.12
CA ALA A 485 -11.52 19.31 13.72
C ALA A 485 -12.63 18.28 13.51
N ILE A 486 -13.90 18.63 13.69
CA ILE A 486 -15.03 17.71 13.41
C ILE A 486 -14.97 17.23 11.96
N VAL A 487 -14.83 18.13 10.99
CA VAL A 487 -14.80 17.73 9.59
C VAL A 487 -13.59 16.83 9.32
N ILE A 488 -12.38 17.24 9.73
CA ILE A 488 -11.14 16.47 9.51
C ILE A 488 -11.21 15.09 10.17
N TYR A 489 -11.51 15.01 11.47
CA TYR A 489 -11.51 13.73 12.18
C TYR A 489 -12.70 12.84 11.80
N TRP A 490 -13.83 13.42 11.40
CA TRP A 490 -14.92 12.65 10.77
C TRP A 490 -14.47 12.04 9.43
N THR A 491 -13.76 12.80 8.60
CA THR A 491 -13.21 12.26 7.34
C THR A 491 -12.15 11.19 7.59
N LYS A 492 -11.39 11.29 8.68
CA LYS A 492 -10.45 10.24 9.11
C LYS A 492 -11.15 8.98 9.61
N LEU A 493 -12.33 9.10 10.23
CA LEU A 493 -13.15 7.96 10.67
C LEU A 493 -13.92 7.26 9.54
N GLU A 494 -14.19 7.95 8.42
CA GLU A 494 -14.84 7.34 7.24
C GLU A 494 -13.87 6.53 6.38
N TYR A 495 -12.59 6.84 6.50
CA TYR A 495 -11.51 6.19 5.79
C TYR A 495 -10.93 5.05 6.61
#